data_AF-A0A8J7K514-F1
#
_entry.id   AF-A0A8J7K514-F1
#
_cell.length_a   1.000
_cell.length_b   1.000
_cell.length_c   1.000
_cell.angle_alpha   90.00
_cell.angle_beta   90.00
_cell.angle_gamma   90.00
#
_symmetry.space_group_name_H-M   'P 1'
#
loop_
_entity.id
_entity.type
_entity.pdbx_description
1 polymer ?
#
loop_
_entity_poly.entity_id
_entity_poly.type
_entity_poly.pdbx_seq_one_letter_code
_entity_poly.pdbx_strand_id
1 'polypeptide(L)'
;MNIEIIQSYILTTAKYDFSVYEKRILYRIIELNQNLIEGKTLDNRYSLNKGQLESLIYTIPISAFLNGEDDKNHKRIKSAFESLQKKIISYDDKENKIWHSAGIVFNVKMDYNRAEKITFQVADFIYQALMDFSKGFKKYELKTAMQFESIYTMRFYEILSNQKTPINYTIVNLKQMFNLEGKYDRPTNFIQKVIAPAKKELDKCSPYTFHFETIKTGRKITGVRFIPIHQPQFEDEALKKQKAMSQMSNRWYIPKNIEDYLKYNYEFTDKELKNNIGLFETLYNQLHEEELLDFLVELKKLTSWVYNPKAYIIGALKKKAEQLFEEKHFQGNK
;
A
#
# COMPACT_ATOMS: atom_id res chain seq x y z
N MET A 1 0.97 -3.42 18.92
CA MET A 1 2.33 -3.22 18.37
C MET A 1 2.17 -2.49 17.04
N ASN A 2 3.05 -1.54 16.70
CA ASN A 2 3.02 -0.91 15.38
C ASN A 2 3.62 -1.88 14.35
N ILE A 3 3.07 -1.89 13.14
CA ILE A 3 3.56 -2.73 12.03
C ILE A 3 3.62 -1.89 10.76
N GLU A 4 4.46 -2.28 9.81
CA GLU A 4 4.40 -1.73 8.45
C GLU A 4 3.38 -2.53 7.63
N ILE A 5 2.46 -1.83 6.98
CA ILE A 5 1.52 -2.42 6.01
C ILE A 5 1.97 -2.12 4.59
N ILE A 6 1.78 -3.10 3.71
CA ILE A 6 2.10 -3.04 2.30
C ILE A 6 0.78 -2.94 1.52
N GLN A 7 0.56 -1.80 0.87
CA GLN A 7 -0.66 -1.52 0.12
C GLN A 7 -0.34 -1.38 -1.37
N SER A 8 -1.15 -2.01 -2.22
CA SER A 8 -1.05 -1.83 -3.68
C SER A 8 -1.04 -0.36 -4.09
N TYR A 9 -0.15 0.01 -5.02
CA TYR A 9 -0.10 1.36 -5.57
C TYR A 9 -1.38 1.71 -6.35
N ILE A 10 -2.06 0.70 -6.92
CA ILE A 10 -3.36 0.86 -7.58
C ILE A 10 -4.36 1.45 -6.58
N LEU A 11 -4.45 0.90 -5.36
CA LEU A 11 -5.32 1.45 -4.33
C LEU A 11 -4.88 2.83 -3.86
N THR A 12 -3.58 3.02 -3.65
CA THR A 12 -3.03 4.30 -3.19
C THR A 12 -3.36 5.44 -4.15
N THR A 13 -3.44 5.17 -5.45
CA THR A 13 -3.77 6.16 -6.49
C THR A 13 -5.22 6.11 -6.98
N ALA A 14 -6.00 5.11 -6.56
CA ALA A 14 -7.39 4.94 -6.99
C ALA A 14 -8.25 6.16 -6.67
N LYS A 15 -9.19 6.46 -7.56
CA LYS A 15 -10.22 7.49 -7.34
C LYS A 15 -11.32 6.90 -6.44
N TYR A 16 -11.46 7.44 -5.22
CA TYR A 16 -12.53 7.06 -4.29
C TYR A 16 -12.83 8.19 -3.30
N ASP A 17 -13.98 8.08 -2.63
CA ASP A 17 -14.51 9.00 -1.61
C ASP A 17 -14.71 8.31 -0.25
N PHE A 18 -13.79 7.44 0.14
CA PHE A 18 -13.81 6.82 1.45
C PHE A 18 -13.71 7.85 2.58
N SER A 19 -14.46 7.62 3.64
CA SER A 19 -14.28 8.27 4.93
C SER A 19 -13.06 7.70 5.67
N VAL A 20 -12.66 8.41 6.72
CA VAL A 20 -11.61 7.99 7.66
C VAL A 20 -11.88 6.58 8.21
N TYR A 21 -13.11 6.29 8.60
CA TYR A 21 -13.47 5.00 9.18
C TYR A 21 -13.45 3.87 8.13
N GLU A 22 -13.84 4.16 6.89
CA GLU A 22 -13.71 3.20 5.79
C GLU A 22 -12.23 2.86 5.50
N LYS A 23 -11.33 3.85 5.55
CA LYS A 23 -9.88 3.60 5.44
C LYS A 23 -9.35 2.75 6.59
N ARG A 24 -9.77 3.01 7.83
CA ARG A 24 -9.36 2.21 8.99
C ARG A 24 -9.83 0.75 8.87
N ILE A 25 -11.02 0.51 8.33
CA ILE A 25 -11.50 -0.85 8.01
C ILE A 25 -10.60 -1.50 6.96
N LEU A 26 -10.29 -0.80 5.85
CA LEU A 26 -9.40 -1.30 4.81
C LEU A 26 -7.99 -1.61 5.33
N TYR A 27 -7.42 -0.76 6.19
CA TYR A 27 -6.11 -1.01 6.77
C TYR A 27 -6.07 -2.28 7.63
N ARG A 28 -7.14 -2.56 8.39
CA ARG A 28 -7.27 -3.82 9.14
C ARG A 28 -7.42 -5.04 8.24
N ILE A 29 -8.12 -4.91 7.12
CA ILE A 29 -8.21 -5.97 6.11
C ILE A 29 -6.80 -6.26 5.55
N ILE A 30 -6.05 -5.23 5.16
CA ILE A 30 -4.69 -5.36 4.63
C ILE A 30 -3.75 -5.99 5.67
N GLU A 31 -3.78 -5.52 6.92
CA GLU A 31 -2.99 -6.08 8.03
C GLU A 31 -3.24 -7.58 8.22
N LEU A 32 -4.51 -7.99 8.35
CA LEU A 32 -4.84 -9.38 8.62
C LEU A 32 -4.47 -10.31 7.46
N ASN A 33 -4.64 -9.82 6.23
CA ASN A 33 -4.25 -10.54 5.04
C ASN A 33 -2.72 -10.67 4.92
N GLN A 34 -1.97 -9.62 5.23
CA GLN A 34 -0.51 -9.68 5.28
C GLN A 34 -0.04 -10.69 6.36
N ASN A 35 -0.64 -10.66 7.55
CA ASN A 35 -0.33 -11.64 8.59
C ASN A 35 -0.63 -13.08 8.17
N LEU A 36 -1.74 -13.30 7.43
CA LEU A 36 -2.09 -14.61 6.87
C LEU A 36 -1.03 -15.09 5.87
N ILE A 37 -0.62 -14.23 4.94
CA ILE A 37 0.44 -14.50 3.96
C ILE A 37 1.76 -14.86 4.64
N GLU A 38 2.12 -14.11 5.69
CA GLU A 38 3.36 -14.31 6.44
C GLU A 38 3.30 -15.49 7.42
N GLY A 39 2.15 -16.17 7.55
CA GLY A 39 1.95 -17.25 8.52
C GLY A 39 2.06 -16.80 9.97
N LYS A 40 1.83 -15.52 10.25
CA LYS A 40 1.92 -14.94 11.60
C LYS A 40 0.69 -15.30 12.43
N THR A 41 0.93 -15.51 13.72
CA THR A 41 -0.16 -15.70 14.68
C THR A 41 -0.91 -14.37 14.85
N LEU A 42 -2.23 -14.39 14.70
CA LEU A 42 -3.08 -13.23 14.90
C LEU A 42 -3.24 -12.92 16.39
N ASP A 43 -3.53 -11.66 16.70
CA ASP A 43 -4.08 -11.29 18.02
C ASP A 43 -5.31 -12.16 18.31
N ASN A 44 -5.38 -12.75 19.51
CA ASN A 44 -6.44 -13.68 19.88
C ASN A 44 -7.86 -13.07 19.84
N ARG A 45 -7.97 -11.74 19.77
CA ARG A 45 -9.23 -11.04 19.59
C ARG A 45 -9.70 -11.05 18.14
N TYR A 46 -8.79 -11.26 17.18
CA TYR A 46 -9.05 -11.27 15.75
C TYR A 46 -9.22 -12.70 15.25
N SER A 47 -10.02 -12.88 14.20
CA SER A 47 -10.03 -14.12 13.43
C SER A 47 -10.16 -13.84 11.94
N LEU A 48 -9.49 -14.67 11.14
CA LEU A 48 -9.54 -14.67 9.69
C LEU A 48 -9.68 -16.12 9.23
N ASN A 49 -10.79 -16.43 8.57
CA ASN A 49 -11.11 -17.79 8.12
C ASN A 49 -11.54 -17.77 6.66
N LYS A 50 -11.29 -18.87 5.94
CA LYS A 50 -11.93 -19.07 4.64
C LYS A 50 -13.43 -19.29 4.84
N GLY A 51 -14.23 -18.52 4.11
CA GLY A 51 -15.66 -18.66 4.01
C GLY A 51 -16.09 -19.60 2.89
N GLN A 52 -17.40 -19.70 2.69
CA GLN A 52 -17.96 -20.31 1.49
C GLN A 52 -17.90 -19.31 0.32
N LEU A 53 -18.02 -19.81 -0.93
CA LEU A 53 -18.13 -18.98 -2.14
C LEU A 53 -16.96 -18.00 -2.33
N GLU A 54 -15.72 -18.49 -2.24
CA GLU A 54 -14.50 -17.69 -2.52
C GLU A 54 -14.48 -16.37 -1.74
N SER A 55 -14.55 -16.49 -0.41
CA SER A 55 -14.53 -15.32 0.48
C SER A 55 -13.67 -15.56 1.71
N LEU A 56 -13.21 -14.46 2.30
CA LEU A 56 -12.56 -14.43 3.61
C LEU A 56 -13.51 -13.82 4.63
N ILE A 57 -13.63 -14.48 5.79
CA ILE A 57 -14.44 -14.06 6.93
C ILE A 57 -13.53 -13.47 7.99
N TYR A 58 -13.76 -12.20 8.33
CA TYR A 58 -13.02 -11.45 9.32
C TYR A 58 -13.89 -11.27 10.56
N THR A 59 -13.35 -11.48 11.76
CA THR A 59 -14.00 -11.09 13.01
C THR A 59 -13.04 -10.23 13.83
N ILE A 60 -13.45 -8.99 14.10
CA ILE A 60 -12.59 -7.95 14.70
C ILE A 60 -13.40 -7.16 15.75
N PRO A 61 -12.86 -6.86 16.94
CA PRO A 61 -13.51 -5.96 17.90
C PRO A 61 -13.60 -4.54 17.35
N ILE A 62 -14.70 -3.83 17.61
CA ILE A 62 -14.90 -2.46 17.12
C ILE A 62 -13.76 -1.51 17.48
N SER A 63 -13.21 -1.64 18.68
CA SER A 63 -12.09 -0.83 19.16
C SER A 63 -10.85 -0.88 18.25
N ALA A 64 -10.67 -1.94 17.46
CA ALA A 64 -9.55 -2.04 16.52
C ALA A 64 -9.64 -1.02 15.37
N PHE A 65 -10.83 -0.50 15.06
CA PHE A 65 -11.07 0.46 13.99
C PHE A 65 -11.10 1.93 14.47
N LEU A 66 -10.98 2.15 15.78
CA LEU A 66 -11.08 3.47 16.40
C LEU A 66 -9.70 4.11 16.57
N ASN A 67 -9.67 5.43 16.71
CA ASN A 67 -8.44 6.16 17.01
C ASN A 67 -8.22 6.26 18.52
N GLY A 68 -7.51 5.28 19.09
CA GLY A 68 -7.24 5.24 20.52
C GLY A 68 -8.48 4.92 21.36
N GLU A 69 -8.33 5.02 22.68
CA GLU A 69 -9.36 4.62 23.65
C GLU A 69 -10.50 5.64 23.80
N ASP A 70 -10.26 6.89 23.39
CA ASP A 70 -11.22 8.00 23.51
C ASP A 70 -12.23 8.07 22.36
N ASP A 71 -11.93 7.48 21.19
CA ASP A 71 -12.84 7.46 20.04
C ASP A 71 -13.95 6.42 20.27
N LYS A 72 -15.08 6.85 20.85
CA LYS A 72 -16.25 5.99 21.12
C LYS A 72 -17.29 5.99 19.99
N ASN A 73 -16.91 6.38 18.76
CA ASN A 73 -17.85 6.60 17.66
C ASN A 73 -18.29 5.31 16.94
N HIS A 74 -18.86 4.34 17.68
CA HIS A 74 -19.29 3.05 17.11
C HIS A 74 -20.33 3.22 15.99
N LYS A 75 -21.16 4.27 16.07
CA LYS A 75 -22.10 4.65 14.99
C LYS A 75 -21.39 4.91 13.66
N ARG A 76 -20.25 5.62 13.68
CA ARG A 76 -19.51 5.92 12.45
C ARG A 76 -18.87 4.69 11.83
N ILE A 77 -18.43 3.73 12.65
CA ILE A 77 -17.97 2.42 12.17
C ILE A 77 -19.09 1.67 11.48
N LYS A 78 -20.28 1.61 12.08
CA LYS A 78 -21.44 0.96 11.46
C LYS A 78 -21.81 1.62 10.12
N SER A 79 -21.87 2.94 10.07
CA SER A 79 -22.11 3.68 8.82
C SER A 79 -21.02 3.45 7.78
N ALA A 80 -19.76 3.30 8.19
CA ALA A 80 -18.66 2.96 7.29
C ALA A 80 -18.83 1.56 6.68
N PHE A 81 -19.21 0.54 7.47
CA PHE A 81 -19.54 -0.78 6.94
C PHE A 81 -20.76 -0.77 6.00
N GLU A 82 -21.81 -0.01 6.33
CA GLU A 82 -22.98 0.16 5.46
C GLU A 82 -22.62 0.86 4.14
N SER A 83 -21.70 1.82 4.19
CA SER A 83 -21.17 2.51 3.00
C SER A 83 -20.30 1.59 2.14
N LEU A 84 -19.37 0.85 2.74
CA LEU A 84 -18.51 -0.10 2.03
C LEU A 84 -19.30 -1.22 1.33
N GLN A 85 -20.40 -1.68 1.92
CA GLN A 85 -21.30 -2.65 1.27
C GLN A 85 -21.90 -2.13 -0.05
N LYS A 86 -22.05 -0.81 -0.19
CA LYS A 86 -22.63 -0.16 -1.38
C LYS A 86 -21.59 0.22 -2.43
N LYS A 87 -20.30 0.20 -2.08
CA LYS A 87 -19.20 0.53 -3.00
C LYS A 87 -18.79 -0.73 -3.73
N ILE A 88 -19.16 -0.82 -4.99
CA ILE A 88 -18.92 -1.98 -5.84
C ILE A 88 -17.54 -1.87 -6.48
N ILE A 89 -16.75 -2.93 -6.37
CA ILE A 89 -15.55 -3.15 -7.18
C ILE A 89 -15.90 -4.21 -8.22
N SER A 90 -15.57 -3.93 -9.48
CA SER A 90 -15.70 -4.88 -10.58
C SER A 90 -14.42 -5.01 -11.37
N TYR A 91 -14.22 -6.19 -11.95
CA TYR A 91 -13.06 -6.52 -12.76
C TYR A 91 -13.47 -7.49 -13.87
N ASP A 92 -13.06 -7.19 -15.11
CA ASP A 92 -13.19 -8.09 -16.25
C ASP A 92 -11.94 -8.96 -16.36
N ASP A 93 -12.08 -10.23 -16.02
CA ASP A 93 -11.11 -11.27 -16.34
C ASP A 93 -11.25 -11.61 -17.82
N LYS A 94 -10.50 -10.89 -18.66
CA LYS A 94 -10.52 -11.08 -20.11
C LYS A 94 -9.97 -12.44 -20.55
N GLU A 95 -9.10 -13.05 -19.73
CA GLU A 95 -8.48 -14.34 -20.03
C GLU A 95 -9.50 -15.46 -19.87
N ASN A 96 -10.19 -15.48 -18.73
CA ASN A 96 -11.24 -16.48 -18.46
C ASN A 96 -12.62 -16.09 -18.98
N LYS A 97 -12.78 -14.87 -19.52
CA LYS A 97 -14.05 -14.28 -19.98
C LYS A 97 -15.11 -14.23 -18.86
N ILE A 98 -14.67 -13.89 -17.65
CA ILE A 98 -15.52 -13.79 -16.46
C ILE A 98 -15.56 -12.32 -16.01
N TRP A 99 -16.75 -11.83 -15.71
CA TRP A 99 -16.94 -10.53 -15.07
C TRP A 99 -17.18 -10.72 -13.58
N HIS A 100 -16.30 -10.16 -12.76
CA HIS A 100 -16.43 -10.16 -11.31
C HIS A 100 -16.99 -8.83 -10.82
N SER A 101 -17.90 -8.86 -9.84
CA SER A 101 -18.48 -7.67 -9.22
C SER A 101 -18.96 -7.98 -7.82
N ALA A 102 -18.53 -7.19 -6.83
CA ALA A 102 -19.00 -7.30 -5.45
C ALA A 102 -18.81 -6.00 -4.68
N GLY A 103 -19.59 -5.81 -3.61
CA GLY A 103 -19.31 -4.79 -2.61
C GLY A 103 -17.99 -5.07 -1.89
N ILE A 104 -17.28 -4.02 -1.43
CA ILE A 104 -15.98 -4.16 -0.76
C ILE A 104 -16.04 -5.10 0.45
N VAL A 105 -17.13 -5.03 1.21
CA VAL A 105 -17.46 -5.94 2.30
C VAL A 105 -18.91 -6.38 2.15
N PHE A 106 -19.26 -7.54 2.68
CA PHE A 106 -20.65 -8.03 2.71
C PHE A 106 -20.90 -8.90 3.95
N ASN A 107 -22.17 -9.25 4.20
CA ASN A 107 -22.60 -10.07 5.34
C ASN A 107 -22.09 -9.54 6.70
N VAL A 108 -22.18 -8.23 6.90
CA VAL A 108 -21.72 -7.58 8.13
C VAL A 108 -22.68 -7.88 9.28
N LYS A 109 -22.17 -8.47 10.36
CA LYS A 109 -22.89 -8.70 11.61
C LYS A 109 -22.10 -8.15 12.80
N MET A 110 -22.81 -7.61 13.79
CA MET A 110 -22.23 -7.15 15.04
C MET A 110 -22.78 -7.99 16.19
N ASP A 111 -21.88 -8.58 16.98
CA ASP A 111 -22.23 -9.30 18.20
C ASP A 111 -22.06 -8.35 19.39
N TYR A 112 -23.18 -7.87 19.92
CA TYR A 112 -23.22 -6.97 21.08
C TYR A 112 -22.82 -7.64 22.40
N ASN A 113 -22.81 -8.97 22.47
CA ASN A 113 -22.51 -9.73 23.69
C ASN A 113 -21.04 -10.15 23.78
N ARG A 114 -20.33 -10.27 22.65
CA ARG A 114 -18.91 -10.70 22.60
C ARG A 114 -17.95 -9.55 22.32
N ALA A 115 -17.71 -8.69 23.32
CA ALA A 115 -16.75 -7.59 23.24
C ALA A 115 -16.95 -6.68 22.00
N GLU A 116 -18.21 -6.54 21.57
CA GLU A 116 -18.61 -5.75 20.40
C GLU A 116 -17.79 -6.11 19.14
N LYS A 117 -17.71 -7.41 18.83
CA LYS A 117 -17.06 -7.89 17.61
C LYS A 117 -17.95 -7.69 16.39
N ILE A 118 -17.36 -7.17 15.32
CA ILE A 118 -17.96 -7.16 13.99
C ILE A 118 -17.39 -8.33 13.20
N THR A 119 -18.25 -9.09 12.55
CA THR A 119 -17.87 -10.09 11.54
C THR A 119 -18.35 -9.65 10.18
N PHE A 120 -17.52 -9.77 9.16
CA PHE A 120 -17.86 -9.42 7.78
C PHE A 120 -17.07 -10.28 6.80
N GLN A 121 -17.49 -10.27 5.54
CA GLN A 121 -16.88 -11.03 4.46
C GLN A 121 -16.30 -10.10 3.39
N VAL A 122 -15.20 -10.52 2.79
CA VAL A 122 -14.58 -9.90 1.61
C VAL A 122 -14.40 -10.97 0.56
N ALA A 123 -14.77 -10.69 -0.68
CA ALA A 123 -14.62 -11.65 -1.78
C ALA A 123 -13.14 -11.85 -2.09
N ASP A 124 -12.75 -13.07 -2.46
CA ASP A 124 -11.34 -13.42 -2.69
C ASP A 124 -10.70 -12.54 -3.77
N PHE A 125 -11.43 -12.23 -4.85
CA PHE A 125 -10.92 -11.34 -5.90
C PHE A 125 -10.67 -9.90 -5.42
N ILE A 126 -11.45 -9.42 -4.43
CA ILE A 126 -11.21 -8.09 -3.83
C ILE A 126 -9.93 -8.14 -3.02
N TYR A 127 -9.75 -9.17 -2.19
CA TYR A 127 -8.50 -9.38 -1.47
C TYR A 127 -7.29 -9.46 -2.42
N GLN A 128 -7.41 -10.24 -3.50
CA GLN A 128 -6.36 -10.36 -4.53
C GLN A 128 -6.05 -9.00 -5.16
N ALA A 129 -7.07 -8.19 -5.46
CA ALA A 129 -6.87 -6.83 -5.97
C ALA A 129 -6.20 -5.91 -4.93
N LEU A 130 -6.54 -6.05 -3.64
CA LEU A 130 -5.89 -5.27 -2.59
C LEU A 130 -4.39 -5.61 -2.45
N MET A 131 -4.04 -6.86 -2.73
CA MET A 131 -2.67 -7.39 -2.74
C MET A 131 -2.04 -7.43 -4.14
N ASP A 132 -2.66 -6.80 -5.14
CA ASP A 132 -2.09 -6.73 -6.47
C ASP A 132 -1.00 -5.66 -6.52
N PHE A 133 0.25 -6.10 -6.39
CA PHE A 133 1.42 -5.23 -6.45
C PHE A 133 1.96 -5.07 -7.88
N SER A 134 1.18 -5.43 -8.91
CA SER A 134 1.57 -5.33 -10.32
C SER A 134 1.93 -3.92 -10.79
N LYS A 135 1.58 -2.89 -10.02
CA LYS A 135 1.89 -1.49 -10.32
C LYS A 135 2.75 -0.84 -9.23
N GLY A 136 3.46 -1.65 -8.47
CA GLY A 136 4.14 -1.24 -7.26
C GLY A 136 3.23 -1.27 -6.03
N PHE A 137 3.78 -0.82 -4.91
CA PHE A 137 3.11 -0.75 -3.62
C PHE A 137 3.64 0.45 -2.83
N LYS A 138 2.99 0.76 -1.72
CA LYS A 138 3.49 1.68 -0.71
C LYS A 138 3.54 0.99 0.64
N LYS A 139 4.60 1.29 1.38
CA LYS A 139 4.85 0.77 2.72
C LYS A 139 4.78 1.91 3.73
N TYR A 140 4.01 1.73 4.79
CA TYR A 140 3.84 2.75 5.81
C TYR A 140 3.38 2.15 7.14
N GLU A 141 3.52 2.91 8.22
CA GLU A 141 3.22 2.43 9.56
C GLU A 141 1.71 2.46 9.83
N LEU A 142 1.15 1.31 10.20
CA LEU A 142 -0.29 1.15 10.43
C LEU A 142 -0.78 2.04 11.57
N LYS A 143 -0.07 2.06 12.71
CA LYS A 143 -0.51 2.84 13.89
C LYS A 143 -0.56 4.33 13.55
N THR A 144 0.43 4.82 12.81
CA THR A 144 0.49 6.19 12.33
C THR A 144 -0.65 6.48 11.36
N ALA A 145 -0.90 5.62 10.37
CA ALA A 145 -2.01 5.79 9.45
C ALA A 145 -3.39 5.80 10.14
N MET A 146 -3.57 4.99 11.18
CA MET A 146 -4.81 4.89 11.95
C MET A 146 -5.11 6.14 12.78
N GLN A 147 -4.07 6.90 13.18
CA GLN A 147 -4.22 8.04 14.10
C GLN A 147 -4.72 9.32 13.42
N PHE A 148 -4.65 9.40 12.07
CA PHE A 148 -5.07 10.59 11.35
C PHE A 148 -6.59 10.80 11.43
N GLU A 149 -6.98 12.07 11.49
CA GLU A 149 -8.36 12.56 11.52
C GLU A 149 -8.84 13.01 10.15
N SER A 150 -7.92 13.38 9.25
CA SER A 150 -8.24 13.76 7.88
C SER A 150 -7.96 12.63 6.90
N ILE A 151 -8.96 12.34 6.06
CA ILE A 151 -8.79 11.41 4.94
C ILE A 151 -7.68 11.87 3.99
N TYR A 152 -7.50 13.17 3.79
CA TYR A 152 -6.45 13.67 2.89
C TYR A 152 -5.06 13.48 3.49
N THR A 153 -4.93 13.58 4.81
CA THR A 153 -3.68 13.28 5.52
C THR A 153 -3.32 11.81 5.34
N MET A 154 -4.27 10.90 5.51
CA MET A 154 -4.08 9.49 5.21
C MET A 154 -3.57 9.29 3.78
N ARG A 155 -4.25 9.90 2.79
CA ARG A 155 -3.87 9.77 1.37
C ARG A 155 -2.46 10.29 1.08
N PHE A 156 -2.09 11.46 1.62
CA PHE A 156 -0.74 11.99 1.45
C PHE A 156 0.31 11.13 2.16
N TYR A 157 0.01 10.61 3.35
CA TYR A 157 0.89 9.68 4.06
C TYR A 157 1.15 8.42 3.23
N GLU A 158 0.12 7.82 2.65
CA GLU A 158 0.23 6.64 1.79
C GLU A 158 1.12 6.91 0.58
N ILE A 159 0.94 8.06 -0.09
CA ILE A 159 1.70 8.42 -1.29
C ILE A 159 3.18 8.70 -0.98
N LEU A 160 3.45 9.37 0.14
CA LEU A 160 4.77 9.97 0.42
C LEU A 160 5.62 9.17 1.42
N SER A 161 5.05 8.18 2.10
CA SER A 161 5.82 7.31 2.99
C SER A 161 6.92 6.58 2.24
N ASN A 162 8.14 6.60 2.79
CA ASN A 162 9.36 6.07 2.17
C ASN A 162 9.73 6.69 0.82
N GLN A 163 9.03 7.73 0.36
CA GLN A 163 9.36 8.41 -0.89
C GLN A 163 10.64 9.23 -0.71
N LYS A 164 11.63 9.01 -1.57
CA LYS A 164 12.93 9.71 -1.50
C LYS A 164 13.04 10.89 -2.46
N THR A 165 12.33 10.81 -3.58
CA THR A 165 12.41 11.80 -4.67
C THR A 165 11.15 12.66 -4.73
N PRO A 166 11.26 13.93 -5.15
CA PRO A 166 10.08 14.77 -5.35
C PRO A 166 9.11 14.20 -6.39
N ILE A 167 7.80 14.36 -6.15
CA ILE A 167 6.74 13.93 -7.08
C ILE A 167 5.90 15.13 -7.50
N ASN A 168 5.59 15.24 -8.78
CA ASN A 168 4.73 16.28 -9.33
C ASN A 168 3.35 15.73 -9.65
N TYR A 169 2.30 16.46 -9.24
CA TYR A 169 0.95 16.21 -9.70
C TYR A 169 0.31 17.47 -10.27
N THR A 170 -0.52 17.31 -11.29
CA THR A 170 -1.43 18.38 -11.71
C THR A 170 -2.55 18.55 -10.67
N ILE A 171 -3.10 19.77 -10.57
CA ILE A 171 -4.26 20.02 -9.70
C ILE A 171 -5.45 19.16 -10.12
N VAL A 172 -5.60 18.92 -11.42
CA VAL A 172 -6.66 18.06 -11.97
C VAL A 172 -6.50 16.63 -11.47
N ASN A 173 -5.31 16.04 -11.61
CA ASN A 173 -5.06 14.67 -11.19
C ASN A 173 -5.25 14.50 -9.67
N LEU A 174 -4.77 15.43 -8.84
CA LEU A 174 -5.00 15.37 -7.40
C LEU A 174 -6.48 15.43 -7.04
N LYS A 175 -7.25 16.32 -7.69
CA LYS A 175 -8.70 16.39 -7.49
C LYS A 175 -9.40 15.11 -7.94
N GLN A 176 -8.99 14.51 -9.05
CA GLN A 176 -9.54 13.23 -9.50
C GLN A 176 -9.23 12.11 -8.50
N MET A 177 -7.96 11.94 -8.12
CA MET A 177 -7.54 10.93 -7.15
C MET A 177 -8.34 11.07 -5.85
N PHE A 178 -8.54 12.29 -5.34
CA PHE A 178 -9.19 12.50 -4.05
C PHE A 178 -10.72 12.66 -4.15
N ASN A 179 -11.30 12.43 -5.35
CA ASN A 179 -12.73 12.60 -5.66
C ASN A 179 -13.27 14.01 -5.29
N LEU A 180 -12.52 15.03 -5.72
CA LEU A 180 -12.77 16.46 -5.53
C LEU A 180 -12.91 17.21 -6.87
N GLU A 181 -13.22 16.50 -7.96
CA GLU A 181 -13.62 17.14 -9.22
C GLU A 181 -14.83 18.06 -8.98
N GLY A 182 -14.86 19.20 -9.68
CA GLY A 182 -15.89 20.22 -9.48
C GLY A 182 -15.83 20.97 -8.13
N LYS A 183 -14.94 20.59 -7.20
CA LYS A 183 -14.72 21.33 -5.94
C LYS A 183 -13.51 22.25 -6.04
N TYR A 184 -13.52 23.33 -5.25
CA TYR A 184 -12.45 24.32 -5.14
C TYR A 184 -12.08 24.99 -6.47
N ASP A 185 -12.92 25.91 -6.97
CA ASP A 185 -12.73 26.58 -8.27
C ASP A 185 -11.33 27.16 -8.47
N ARG A 186 -10.76 27.72 -7.40
CA ARG A 186 -9.39 28.25 -7.40
C ARG A 186 -8.39 27.21 -6.88
N PRO A 187 -7.28 26.94 -7.58
CA PRO A 187 -6.22 26.06 -7.10
C PRO A 187 -5.67 26.42 -5.72
N THR A 188 -5.63 27.72 -5.40
CA THR A 188 -5.22 28.21 -4.07
C THR A 188 -6.14 27.72 -2.96
N ASN A 189 -7.46 27.65 -3.20
CA ASN A 189 -8.41 27.12 -2.22
C ASN A 189 -8.19 25.62 -1.99
N PHE A 190 -7.89 24.86 -3.06
CA PHE A 190 -7.55 23.45 -2.95
C PHE A 190 -6.29 23.25 -2.09
N ILE A 191 -5.24 24.02 -2.37
CA ILE A 191 -4.00 23.99 -1.57
C ILE A 191 -4.28 24.32 -0.10
N GLN A 192 -4.99 25.41 0.18
CA GLN A 192 -5.25 25.87 1.56
C GLN A 192 -6.17 24.94 2.36
N LYS A 193 -7.11 24.25 1.70
CA LYS A 193 -8.13 23.43 2.37
C LYS A 193 -7.85 21.94 2.34
N VAL A 194 -6.92 21.48 1.51
CA VAL A 194 -6.60 20.05 1.35
C VAL A 194 -5.13 19.77 1.65
N ILE A 195 -4.22 20.41 0.92
CA ILE A 195 -2.77 20.13 1.02
C ILE A 195 -2.19 20.68 2.32
N ALA A 196 -2.43 21.95 2.63
CA ALA A 196 -1.86 22.61 3.81
C ALA A 196 -2.35 22.00 5.14
N PRO A 197 -3.65 21.67 5.31
CA PRO A 197 -4.11 20.97 6.51
C PRO A 197 -3.51 19.58 6.64
N ALA A 198 -3.40 18.83 5.55
CA ALA A 198 -2.78 17.51 5.56
C ALA A 198 -1.31 17.58 5.98
N LYS A 199 -0.54 18.50 5.39
CA LYS A 199 0.84 18.75 5.80
C LYS A 199 0.93 19.08 7.30
N LYS A 200 0.08 19.99 7.79
CA LYS A 200 0.08 20.41 9.20
C LYS A 200 -0.19 19.24 10.16
N GLU A 201 -1.00 18.28 9.76
CA GLU A 201 -1.25 17.07 10.55
C GLU A 201 -0.06 16.11 10.50
N LEU A 202 0.53 15.85 9.32
CA LEU A 202 1.73 15.02 9.18
C LEU A 202 2.92 15.56 9.97
N ASP A 203 3.15 16.87 9.93
CA ASP A 203 4.23 17.54 10.66
C ASP A 203 4.18 17.28 12.18
N LYS A 204 3.01 16.94 12.74
CA LYS A 204 2.82 16.77 14.18
C LYS A 204 3.08 15.36 14.70
N CYS A 205 2.86 14.33 13.88
CA CYS A 205 2.77 12.97 14.39
C CYS A 205 3.21 11.86 13.41
N SER A 206 3.76 12.21 12.25
CA SER A 206 4.11 11.24 11.21
C SER A 206 5.62 11.15 10.99
N PRO A 207 6.21 9.95 10.81
CA PRO A 207 7.60 9.81 10.38
C PRO A 207 7.84 10.39 8.97
N TYR A 208 6.79 10.64 8.18
CA TYR A 208 6.90 11.25 6.85
C TYR A 208 5.97 12.45 6.72
N THR A 209 6.52 13.55 6.21
CA THR A 209 5.81 14.76 5.80
C THR A 209 6.36 15.24 4.45
N PHE A 210 6.05 16.47 4.05
CA PHE A 210 6.54 17.06 2.83
C PHE A 210 6.63 18.59 2.90
N HIS A 211 7.50 19.15 2.06
CA HIS A 211 7.35 20.51 1.56
C HIS A 211 6.61 20.49 0.22
N PHE A 212 6.01 21.61 -0.19
CA PHE A 212 5.38 21.69 -1.49
C PHE A 212 5.58 23.04 -2.17
N GLU A 213 5.73 22.99 -3.49
CA GLU A 213 5.89 24.15 -4.36
C GLU A 213 4.81 24.16 -5.44
N THR A 214 4.28 25.33 -5.79
CA THR A 214 3.29 25.44 -6.87
C THR A 214 3.98 25.43 -8.24
N ILE A 215 3.51 24.58 -9.15
CA ILE A 215 3.89 24.59 -10.55
C ILE A 215 2.93 25.53 -11.30
N LYS A 216 3.48 26.47 -12.08
CA LYS A 216 2.69 27.46 -12.81
C LYS A 216 2.91 27.33 -14.32
N THR A 217 1.85 27.59 -15.08
CA THR A 217 1.90 27.81 -16.53
C THR A 217 1.40 29.22 -16.80
N GLY A 218 2.32 30.11 -17.13
CA GLY A 218 2.07 31.56 -17.09
C GLY A 218 1.69 32.01 -15.67
N ARG A 219 0.53 32.65 -15.52
CA ARG A 219 0.02 33.12 -14.21
C ARG A 219 -0.79 32.06 -13.44
N LYS A 220 -1.20 30.96 -14.09
CA LYS A 220 -2.10 29.97 -13.49
C LYS A 220 -1.30 28.87 -12.79
N ILE A 221 -1.72 28.50 -11.58
CA ILE A 221 -1.20 27.31 -10.89
C ILE A 221 -1.82 26.08 -11.55
N THR A 222 -0.98 25.22 -12.12
CA THR A 222 -1.40 24.02 -12.86
C THR A 222 -1.06 22.73 -12.13
N GLY A 223 -0.09 22.76 -11.22
CA GLY A 223 0.31 21.60 -10.43
C GLY A 223 0.98 21.96 -9.11
N VAL A 224 1.39 20.92 -8.40
CA VAL A 224 2.12 20.98 -7.14
C VAL A 224 3.27 19.97 -7.21
N ARG A 225 4.46 20.41 -6.84
CA ARG A 225 5.63 19.57 -6.59
C ARG A 225 5.69 19.27 -5.10
N PHE A 226 5.63 18.00 -4.73
CA PHE A 226 5.79 17.52 -3.37
C PHE A 226 7.23 17.08 -3.18
N ILE A 227 7.87 17.56 -2.11
CA ILE A 227 9.23 17.21 -1.72
C ILE A 227 9.11 16.45 -0.39
N PRO A 228 9.25 15.11 -0.40
CA PRO A 228 9.15 14.30 0.82
C PRO A 228 10.20 14.69 1.86
N ILE A 229 9.81 14.60 3.13
CA ILE A 229 10.68 14.87 4.28
C ILE A 229 10.50 13.75 5.29
N HIS A 230 11.60 13.11 5.68
CA HIS A 230 11.62 12.13 6.76
C HIS A 230 11.79 12.84 8.11
N GLN A 231 11.04 12.40 9.12
CA GLN A 231 11.00 12.93 10.48
C GLN A 231 11.35 11.80 11.48
N PRO A 232 12.65 11.52 11.70
CA PRO A 232 13.09 10.38 12.51
C PRO A 232 12.55 10.35 13.94
N GLN A 233 12.19 11.51 14.49
CA GLN A 233 11.64 11.64 15.85
C GLN A 233 10.23 11.04 16.00
N PHE A 234 9.52 10.79 14.90
CA PHE A 234 8.21 10.17 14.90
C PHE A 234 8.23 8.72 14.39
N GLU A 235 9.40 8.18 14.07
CA GLU A 235 9.53 6.77 13.64
C GLU A 235 9.39 5.84 14.85
N ASP A 236 8.70 4.72 14.66
CA ASP A 236 8.55 3.73 15.73
C ASP A 236 9.87 3.01 16.01
N GLU A 237 10.38 3.12 17.24
CA GLU A 237 11.66 2.55 17.65
C GLU A 237 11.73 1.02 17.48
N ALA A 238 10.61 0.30 17.62
CA ALA A 238 10.60 -1.15 17.40
C ALA A 238 10.74 -1.48 15.91
N LEU A 239 10.05 -0.73 15.03
CA LEU A 239 10.19 -0.87 13.58
C LEU A 239 11.59 -0.48 13.11
N LYS A 240 12.16 0.59 13.67
CA LYS A 240 13.53 1.01 13.38
C LYS A 240 14.56 -0.06 13.76
N LYS A 241 14.44 -0.64 14.97
CA LYS A 241 15.28 -1.77 15.40
C LYS A 241 15.08 -2.99 14.51
N GLN A 242 13.84 -3.31 14.14
CA GLN A 242 13.56 -4.43 13.24
C GLN A 242 14.20 -4.23 11.87
N LYS A 243 14.13 -3.02 11.29
CA LYS A 243 14.82 -2.67 10.04
C LYS A 243 16.33 -2.83 10.17
N ALA A 244 16.93 -2.30 11.24
CA ALA A 244 18.36 -2.41 11.49
C ALA A 244 18.83 -3.87 11.68
N MET A 245 18.08 -4.67 12.45
CA MET A 245 18.37 -6.10 12.62
C MET A 245 18.19 -6.88 11.33
N SER A 246 17.17 -6.55 10.54
CA SER A 246 16.95 -7.16 9.25
C SER A 246 18.10 -6.84 8.32
N GLN A 247 18.56 -5.57 8.23
CA GLN A 247 19.75 -5.13 7.48
C GLN A 247 21.03 -5.92 7.80
N MET A 248 21.16 -6.47 9.01
CA MET A 248 22.30 -7.31 9.42
C MET A 248 22.17 -8.78 8.99
N SER A 249 21.01 -9.19 8.49
CA SER A 249 20.74 -10.51 7.94
C SER A 249 20.91 -10.51 6.42
N ASN A 250 21.61 -11.50 5.87
CA ASN A 250 21.73 -11.67 4.42
C ASN A 250 20.37 -11.78 3.70
N ARG A 251 19.27 -12.09 4.41
CA ARG A 251 17.90 -12.11 3.84
C ARG A 251 17.33 -10.71 3.55
N TRP A 252 17.90 -9.64 4.11
CA TRP A 252 17.45 -8.26 3.87
C TRP A 252 17.43 -7.85 2.41
N TYR A 253 18.38 -8.38 1.65
CA TYR A 253 18.52 -8.08 0.24
C TYR A 253 17.32 -8.51 -0.61
N ILE A 254 16.43 -9.34 -0.05
CA ILE A 254 15.14 -9.67 -0.65
C ILE A 254 14.05 -9.13 0.29
N PRO A 255 13.56 -7.90 0.05
CA PRO A 255 12.42 -7.36 0.78
C PRO A 255 11.22 -8.31 0.71
N LYS A 256 10.43 -8.36 1.79
CA LYS A 256 9.41 -9.40 1.99
C LYS A 256 8.34 -9.46 0.88
N ASN A 257 7.91 -8.31 0.40
CA ASN A 257 7.08 -8.15 -0.79
C ASN A 257 7.73 -8.66 -2.09
N ILE A 258 9.03 -8.47 -2.30
CA ILE A 258 9.73 -9.04 -3.46
C ILE A 258 9.76 -10.56 -3.34
N GLU A 259 10.06 -11.08 -2.15
CA GLU A 259 10.00 -12.50 -1.82
C GLU A 259 8.60 -13.07 -2.09
N ASP A 260 7.57 -12.42 -1.55
CA ASP A 260 6.18 -12.85 -1.70
C ASP A 260 5.73 -12.77 -3.17
N TYR A 261 6.09 -11.70 -3.90
CA TYR A 261 5.79 -11.59 -5.32
C TYR A 261 6.39 -12.74 -6.12
N LEU A 262 7.66 -13.06 -5.88
CA LEU A 262 8.36 -14.16 -6.53
C LEU A 262 7.77 -15.52 -6.18
N LYS A 263 7.32 -15.71 -4.93
CA LYS A 263 6.66 -16.94 -4.47
C LYS A 263 5.27 -17.11 -5.09
N TYR A 264 4.43 -16.08 -5.05
CA TYR A 264 3.04 -16.17 -5.50
C TYR A 264 2.89 -16.16 -7.02
N ASN A 265 3.71 -15.39 -7.73
CA ASN A 265 3.57 -15.24 -9.18
C ASN A 265 4.43 -16.22 -9.98
N TYR A 266 5.50 -16.75 -9.37
CA TYR A 266 6.49 -17.57 -10.08
C TYR A 266 6.95 -18.80 -9.28
N GLU A 267 6.28 -19.11 -8.16
CA GLU A 267 6.48 -20.32 -7.37
C GLU A 267 7.90 -20.53 -6.84
N PHE A 268 8.69 -19.45 -6.65
CA PHE A 268 10.02 -19.57 -6.06
C PHE A 268 9.97 -20.18 -4.65
N THR A 269 10.98 -20.97 -4.30
CA THR A 269 11.16 -21.52 -2.95
C THR A 269 12.18 -20.70 -2.14
N ASP A 270 12.15 -20.82 -0.82
CA ASP A 270 13.15 -20.18 0.06
C ASP A 270 14.59 -20.55 -0.30
N LYS A 271 14.80 -21.82 -0.71
CA LYS A 271 16.10 -22.31 -1.13
C LYS A 271 16.56 -21.64 -2.42
N GLU A 272 15.68 -21.50 -3.40
CA GLU A 272 15.98 -20.84 -4.68
C GLU A 272 16.31 -19.36 -4.49
N LEU A 273 15.57 -18.65 -3.64
CA LEU A 273 15.84 -17.24 -3.32
C LEU A 273 17.18 -17.11 -2.58
N LYS A 274 17.43 -17.96 -1.58
CA LYS A 274 18.71 -17.97 -0.84
C LYS A 274 19.90 -18.26 -1.76
N ASN A 275 19.77 -19.16 -2.73
CA ASN A 275 20.83 -19.47 -3.69
C ASN A 275 21.18 -18.29 -4.60
N ASN A 276 20.27 -17.32 -4.77
CA ASN A 276 20.46 -16.13 -5.59
C ASN A 276 20.70 -14.86 -4.75
N ILE A 277 21.04 -14.99 -3.45
CA ILE A 277 21.06 -13.85 -2.55
C ILE A 277 22.04 -12.73 -2.96
N GLY A 278 23.21 -13.09 -3.54
CA GLY A 278 24.17 -12.09 -4.01
C GLY A 278 23.67 -11.26 -5.21
N LEU A 279 22.80 -11.83 -6.05
CA LEU A 279 22.14 -11.08 -7.11
C LEU A 279 21.16 -10.06 -6.52
N PHE A 280 20.35 -10.49 -5.55
CA PHE A 280 19.40 -9.62 -4.87
C PHE A 280 20.11 -8.53 -4.05
N GLU A 281 21.27 -8.83 -3.46
CA GLU A 281 22.13 -7.84 -2.81
C GLU A 281 22.57 -6.75 -3.79
N THR A 282 23.05 -7.17 -4.97
CA THR A 282 23.48 -6.25 -6.02
C THR A 282 22.33 -5.34 -6.46
N LEU A 283 21.15 -5.92 -6.71
CA LEU A 283 19.97 -5.17 -7.12
C LEU A 283 19.46 -4.26 -6.01
N TYR A 284 19.41 -4.73 -4.76
CA TYR A 284 18.99 -3.95 -3.60
C TYR A 284 19.84 -2.69 -3.42
N ASN A 285 21.15 -2.81 -3.64
CA ASN A 285 22.08 -1.68 -3.50
C ASN A 285 22.01 -0.67 -4.66
N GLN A 286 21.37 -1.03 -5.77
CA GLN A 286 21.35 -0.23 -7.00
C GLN A 286 19.96 0.25 -7.41
N LEU A 287 18.90 -0.41 -6.93
CA LEU A 287 17.50 -0.09 -7.24
C LEU A 287 16.71 0.21 -5.97
N HIS A 288 15.72 1.08 -6.11
CA HIS A 288 14.63 1.13 -5.14
C HIS A 288 13.80 -0.16 -5.21
N GLU A 289 13.26 -0.57 -4.07
CA GLU A 289 12.41 -1.76 -3.95
C GLU A 289 11.20 -1.71 -4.89
N GLU A 290 10.63 -0.52 -5.08
CA GLU A 290 9.54 -0.24 -6.03
C GLU A 290 9.97 -0.50 -7.48
N GLU A 291 11.18 -0.06 -7.88
CA GLU A 291 11.73 -0.26 -9.23
C GLU A 291 12.02 -1.73 -9.53
N LEU A 292 12.55 -2.46 -8.54
CA LEU A 292 12.77 -3.90 -8.66
C LEU A 292 11.45 -4.65 -8.85
N LEU A 293 10.41 -4.27 -8.10
CA LEU A 293 9.10 -4.89 -8.27
C LEU A 293 8.48 -4.55 -9.62
N ASP A 294 8.52 -3.29 -10.06
CA ASP A 294 7.99 -2.89 -11.37
C ASP A 294 8.65 -3.70 -12.50
N PHE A 295 9.97 -3.88 -12.43
CA PHE A 295 10.71 -4.73 -13.37
C PHE A 295 10.23 -6.19 -13.32
N LEU A 296 10.04 -6.76 -12.13
CA LEU A 296 9.50 -8.12 -11.98
C LEU A 296 8.09 -8.25 -12.56
N VAL A 297 7.27 -7.20 -12.52
CA VAL A 297 5.93 -7.22 -13.10
C VAL A 297 5.97 -7.15 -14.63
N GLU A 298 6.88 -6.35 -15.19
CA GLU A 298 7.09 -6.32 -16.64
C GLU A 298 7.47 -7.69 -17.17
N LEU A 299 8.33 -8.42 -16.45
CA LEU A 299 8.71 -9.78 -16.80
C LEU A 299 7.52 -10.74 -16.79
N LYS A 300 6.51 -10.55 -15.92
CA LYS A 300 5.32 -11.42 -15.85
C LYS A 300 4.63 -11.55 -17.20
N LYS A 301 4.52 -10.43 -17.92
CA LYS A 301 3.89 -10.36 -19.25
C LYS A 301 4.67 -11.13 -20.32
N LEU A 302 5.99 -11.25 -20.13
CA LEU A 302 6.90 -11.91 -21.06
C LEU A 302 7.07 -13.40 -20.75
N THR A 303 6.83 -13.82 -19.50
CA THR A 303 7.03 -15.20 -19.05
C THR A 303 5.89 -16.16 -19.34
N SER A 304 4.72 -15.69 -19.79
CA SER A 304 3.52 -16.52 -20.01
C SER A 304 3.72 -17.69 -20.97
N TRP A 305 4.73 -17.63 -21.85
CA TRP A 305 5.02 -18.65 -22.88
C TRP A 305 6.37 -19.34 -22.68
N VAL A 306 7.06 -19.08 -21.56
CA VAL A 306 8.43 -19.54 -21.34
C VAL A 306 8.43 -20.89 -20.63
N TYR A 307 9.19 -21.85 -21.16
CA TYR A 307 9.26 -23.22 -20.63
C TYR A 307 9.80 -23.30 -19.18
N ASN A 308 10.73 -22.40 -18.82
CA ASN A 308 11.24 -22.28 -17.44
C ASN A 308 11.20 -20.81 -16.98
N PRO A 309 10.05 -20.34 -16.46
CA PRO A 309 9.86 -18.95 -16.05
C PRO A 309 10.85 -18.51 -14.97
N LYS A 310 11.18 -19.38 -14.00
CA LYS A 310 12.10 -19.07 -12.90
C LYS A 310 13.51 -18.76 -13.40
N ALA A 311 14.04 -19.62 -14.28
CA ALA A 311 15.37 -19.42 -14.86
C ALA A 311 15.43 -18.14 -15.71
N TYR A 312 14.36 -17.87 -16.47
CA TYR A 312 14.25 -16.64 -17.26
C TYR A 312 14.26 -15.39 -16.38
N ILE A 313 13.51 -15.38 -15.28
CA ILE A 313 13.46 -14.26 -14.33
C ILE A 313 14.84 -14.00 -13.73
N ILE A 314 15.52 -15.04 -13.24
CA ILE A 314 16.89 -14.89 -12.71
C ILE A 314 17.85 -14.36 -13.79
N GLY A 315 17.74 -14.85 -15.03
CA GLY A 315 18.54 -14.33 -16.16
C GLY A 315 18.27 -12.85 -16.45
N ALA A 316 17.01 -12.44 -16.45
CA ALA A 316 16.62 -11.05 -16.67
C ALA A 316 17.10 -10.14 -15.53
N LEU A 317 17.00 -10.58 -14.28
CA LEU A 317 17.51 -9.86 -13.11
C LEU A 317 19.04 -9.68 -13.16
N LYS A 318 19.79 -10.71 -13.58
CA LYS A 318 21.25 -10.60 -13.80
C LYS A 318 21.58 -9.55 -14.86
N LYS A 319 20.90 -9.60 -16.00
CA LYS A 319 21.09 -8.61 -17.07
C LYS A 319 20.76 -7.19 -16.60
N LYS A 320 19.72 -7.01 -15.79
CA LYS A 320 19.37 -5.71 -15.19
C LYS A 320 20.49 -5.20 -14.27
N ALA A 321 21.06 -6.07 -13.44
CA ALA A 321 22.19 -5.72 -12.57
C ALA A 321 23.44 -5.32 -13.38
N GLU A 322 23.73 -6.03 -14.47
CA GLU A 322 24.82 -5.69 -15.40
C GLU A 322 24.61 -4.32 -16.05
N GLN A 323 23.40 -4.04 -16.54
CA GLN A 323 23.06 -2.74 -17.12
C GLN A 323 23.26 -1.59 -16.12
N LEU A 324 22.79 -1.75 -14.89
CA LEU A 324 22.96 -0.74 -13.84
C LEU A 324 24.43 -0.51 -13.47
N PHE A 325 25.24 -1.57 -13.48
CA PHE A 325 26.68 -1.47 -13.30
C PHE A 325 27.32 -0.69 -14.47
N GLU A 326 26.94 -0.99 -15.71
CA GLU A 326 27.45 -0.30 -16.89
C GLU A 326 27.08 1.19 -16.90
N GLU A 327 25.82 1.51 -16.59
CA GLU A 327 25.32 2.89 -16.50
C GLU A 327 26.10 3.70 -15.47
N LYS A 328 26.38 3.10 -14.30
CA LYS A 328 27.07 3.78 -13.20
C LYS A 328 28.57 4.01 -13.45
N HIS A 329 29.22 3.15 -14.22
CA HIS A 329 30.68 3.14 -14.38
C HIS A 329 31.20 3.57 -15.77
N PHE A 330 30.35 3.56 -16.80
CA PHE A 330 30.77 3.85 -18.18
C PHE A 330 30.01 4.99 -18.86
N GLN A 331 28.96 5.57 -18.26
CA GLN A 331 28.26 6.75 -18.82
C GLN A 331 28.98 8.10 -18.59
N GLY A 332 30.23 8.09 -18.11
CA GLY A 332 31.09 9.28 -18.05
C GLY A 332 31.88 9.59 -19.34
N ASN A 333 31.78 8.75 -20.38
CA ASN A 333 32.55 8.89 -21.64
C ASN A 333 31.63 8.91 -22.87
N LYS A 334 30.71 9.88 -22.96
CA LYS A 334 30.13 10.32 -24.23
C LYS A 334 29.89 11.83 -24.23
#